data_AF-A0A1Y2XCG9-F1
#
_entry.id   AF-A0A1Y2XCG9-F1
#
_cell.length_a   1.000
_cell.length_b   1.000
_cell.length_c   1.000
_cell.angle_alpha   90.00
_cell.angle_beta   90.00
_cell.angle_gamma   90.00
#
_symmetry.space_group_name_H-M   'P 1'
#
loop_
_entity.id
_entity.type
_entity.pdbx_description
1 polymer ?
#
loop_
_entity_poly.entity_id
_entity_poly.type
_entity_poly.pdbx_seq_one_letter_code
_entity_poly.pdbx_strand_id
1 'polypeptide(L)'
;MALAADLETVPQHPLLRNRYRILIGTYLVVTSFFFYRVYRQPFSRVIKSEQYETIFKGTTLAAVIIGVSMSSTGKAKYQRYRKES
;
A
#
# COMPACT_ATOMS: atom_id res chain seq x y z
N MET A 1 -27.21 -32.57 -3.67
CA MET A 1 -25.83 -32.21 -4.03
C MET A 1 -25.86 -30.94 -4.89
N ALA A 2 -26.22 -29.80 -4.28
CA ALA A 2 -26.42 -28.52 -4.98
C ALA A 2 -26.32 -27.31 -4.02
N LEU A 3 -25.33 -27.33 -3.11
CA LEU A 3 -25.17 -26.28 -2.08
C LEU A 3 -23.75 -25.65 -2.09
N ALA A 4 -22.89 -26.06 -3.03
CA ALA A 4 -21.49 -25.61 -3.08
C ALA A 4 -21.18 -24.67 -4.27
N ALA A 5 -22.14 -24.46 -5.18
CA ALA A 5 -21.90 -23.70 -6.41
C ALA A 5 -22.14 -22.18 -6.29
N ASP A 6 -22.73 -21.71 -5.19
CA ASP A 6 -23.16 -20.31 -5.04
C ASP A 6 -22.18 -19.42 -4.24
N LEU A 7 -21.00 -19.96 -3.89
CA LEU A 7 -19.99 -19.24 -3.09
C LEU A 7 -18.94 -18.49 -3.93
N GLU A 8 -18.97 -18.59 -5.26
CA GLU A 8 -17.85 -18.13 -6.10
C GLU A 8 -17.96 -16.73 -6.71
N THR A 9 -19.05 -15.98 -6.53
CA THR A 9 -19.18 -14.67 -7.19
C THR A 9 -19.70 -13.56 -6.29
N VAL A 10 -19.17 -13.43 -5.07
CA VAL A 10 -19.20 -12.11 -4.43
C VAL A 10 -18.30 -11.21 -5.27
N PRO A 11 -18.79 -10.09 -5.86
CA PRO A 11 -17.96 -9.18 -6.63
C PRO A 11 -16.93 -8.55 -5.69
N GLN A 12 -15.78 -9.21 -5.55
CA GLN A 12 -14.61 -8.66 -4.92
C GLN A 12 -14.18 -7.49 -5.78
N HIS A 13 -14.51 -6.26 -5.36
CA HIS A 13 -14.05 -5.07 -6.07
C HIS A 13 -12.55 -5.24 -6.38
N PRO A 14 -12.13 -5.15 -7.65
CA PRO A 14 -10.76 -5.48 -8.05
C PRO A 14 -9.72 -4.65 -7.29
N LEU A 15 -10.12 -3.46 -6.84
CA LEU A 15 -9.38 -2.59 -5.94
C LEU A 15 -9.07 -3.24 -4.59
N LEU A 16 -10.03 -3.88 -3.93
CA LEU A 16 -9.83 -4.55 -2.64
C LEU A 16 -8.92 -5.77 -2.78
N ARG A 17 -9.09 -6.54 -3.86
CA ARG A 17 -8.25 -7.71 -4.16
C ARG A 17 -6.80 -7.33 -4.44
N ASN A 18 -6.58 -6.24 -5.18
CA ASN A 18 -5.25 -5.80 -5.59
C ASN A 18 -4.65 -4.71 -4.70
N ARG A 19 -5.29 -4.38 -3.57
CA ARG A 19 -4.95 -3.21 -2.74
C ARG A 19 -3.49 -3.14 -2.32
N TYR A 20 -2.88 -4.27 -1.95
CA TYR A 20 -1.46 -4.32 -1.57
C TYR A 20 -0.52 -4.28 -2.78
N ARG A 21 -0.93 -4.81 -3.93
CA ARG A 21 -0.17 -4.70 -5.19
C ARG A 21 -0.13 -3.24 -5.65
N ILE A 22 -1.26 -2.54 -5.56
CA ILE A 22 -1.37 -1.11 -5.86
C ILE A 22 -0.51 -0.32 -4.86
N LEU A 23 -0.59 -0.62 -3.57
CA LEU A 23 0.22 0.06 -2.55
C LEU A 23 1.72 -0.08 -2.81
N ILE A 24 2.19 -1.28 -3.13
CA ILE A 24 3.60 -1.54 -3.47
C ILE A 24 3.99 -0.79 -4.76
N GLY A 25 3.14 -0.84 -5.79
CA GLY A 25 3.39 -0.12 -7.04
C GLY A 25 3.52 1.39 -6.82
N THR A 26 2.57 1.99 -6.09
CA THR A 26 2.60 3.41 -5.74
C THR A 26 3.83 3.76 -4.90
N TYR A 27 4.18 2.94 -3.91
CA TYR A 27 5.39 3.13 -3.10
C TYR A 27 6.65 3.19 -3.98
N LEU A 28 6.83 2.22 -4.90
CA LEU A 28 7.99 2.19 -5.78
C LEU A 28 8.06 3.40 -6.71
N VAL A 29 6.93 3.80 -7.30
CA VAL A 29 6.87 4.96 -8.21
C VAL A 29 7.23 6.24 -7.46
N VAL A 30 6.64 6.46 -6.28
CA VAL A 30 6.88 7.67 -5.48
C VAL A 30 8.33 7.74 -5.02
N THR A 31 8.86 6.67 -4.44
CA THR A 31 10.25 6.63 -3.96
C THR A 31 11.25 6.84 -5.10
N SER A 32 11.02 6.18 -6.24
CA SER A 32 11.88 6.33 -7.43
C SER A 32 11.86 7.76 -7.98
N PHE A 33 10.68 8.40 -7.99
CA PHE A 33 10.56 9.80 -8.42
C PHE A 33 11.37 10.75 -7.53
N PHE A 34 11.29 10.59 -6.21
CA PHE A 34 12.08 11.40 -5.29
C PHE A 34 13.58 11.12 -5.40
N PHE A 35 13.98 9.86 -5.56
CA PHE A 35 15.38 9.50 -5.79
C PHE A 35 15.92 10.14 -7.06
N TYR A 36 15.14 10.12 -8.15
CA TYR A 36 15.50 10.79 -9.39
C TYR A 36 15.67 12.30 -9.22
N ARG A 37 14.82 12.93 -8.40
CA ARG A 37 14.93 14.35 -8.06
C ARG A 37 16.24 14.65 -7.34
N VAL A 38 16.61 13.85 -6.33
CA VAL A 38 17.88 14.00 -5.58
C VAL A 38 19.09 13.77 -6.49
N TYR A 39 19.01 12.78 -7.38
CA TYR A 39 20.07 12.49 -8.34
C TYR A 39 20.42 13.73 -9.19
N ARG A 40 19.39 14.44 -9.67
CA ARG A 40 19.53 15.65 -10.50
C ARG A 40 20.01 16.89 -9.75
N GLN A 41 20.04 16.89 -8.42
CA GLN A 41 20.51 18.06 -7.67
C GLN A 41 22.05 18.19 -7.71
N PRO A 42 22.62 19.41 -7.74
CA PRO A 42 24.07 19.62 -7.75
C PRO A 42 24.69 19.57 -6.35
N PHE A 43 24.31 18.60 -5.52
CA PHE A 43 24.86 18.39 -4.17
C PHE A 43 25.99 17.36 -4.13
N SER A 44 26.81 17.43 -3.08
CA SER A 44 27.86 16.44 -2.82
C SER A 44 27.28 15.05 -2.57
N ARG A 45 28.08 14.00 -2.80
CA ARG A 45 27.64 12.61 -2.62
C ARG A 45 27.17 12.31 -1.19
N VAL A 46 27.79 12.92 -0.19
CA VAL A 46 27.45 12.74 1.23
C VAL A 46 26.06 13.29 1.54
N ILE A 47 25.75 14.51 1.08
CA ILE A 47 24.43 15.12 1.28
C ILE A 47 23.36 14.31 0.54
N LYS A 48 23.66 13.82 -0.67
CA LYS A 48 22.73 12.96 -1.42
C LYS A 48 22.44 11.66 -0.68
N SER A 49 23.42 11.00 -0.06
CA SER A 49 23.18 9.78 0.72
C SER A 49 22.25 10.01 1.91
N GLU A 50 22.44 11.11 2.64
CA GLU A 50 21.55 11.47 3.76
C GLU A 50 20.11 11.73 3.28
N GLN A 51 19.96 12.37 2.12
CA GLN A 51 18.65 12.61 1.52
C GLN A 51 17.99 11.32 1.05
N TYR A 52 18.71 10.42 0.38
CA TYR A 52 18.18 9.11 -0.01
C TYR A 52 17.70 8.31 1.20
N GLU A 53 18.48 8.31 2.28
CA GLU A 53 18.12 7.62 3.52
C GLU A 53 16.86 8.23 4.15
N THR A 54 16.77 9.55 4.20
CA THR A 54 15.61 10.27 4.73
C THR A 54 14.34 9.97 3.93
N ILE A 55 14.44 10.05 2.59
CA ILE A 55 13.33 9.74 1.68
C ILE A 55 12.90 8.27 1.84
N PHE A 56 13.86 7.35 1.89
CA PHE A 56 13.56 5.92 2.06
C PHE A 56 12.83 5.65 3.38
N LYS A 57 13.33 6.20 4.49
CA LYS A 57 12.69 6.06 5.81
C LYS A 57 11.27 6.65 5.80
N GLY A 58 11.11 7.88 5.28
CA GLY A 58 9.82 8.57 5.25
C GLY A 58 8.77 7.85 4.39
N THR A 59 9.14 7.46 3.17
CA THR A 59 8.24 6.74 2.25
C THR A 59 7.86 5.36 2.78
N THR A 60 8.80 4.64 3.39
CA THR A 60 8.55 3.32 3.97
C THR A 60 7.60 3.41 5.17
N LEU A 61 7.82 4.37 6.06
CA LEU A 61 6.92 4.62 7.19
C LEU A 61 5.50 4.95 6.72
N ALA A 62 5.37 5.83 5.71
CA ALA A 62 4.08 6.17 5.13
C ALA A 62 3.37 4.96 4.53
N ALA A 63 4.09 4.12 3.77
CA ALA A 63 3.55 2.90 3.19
C ALA A 63 3.05 1.90 4.25
N VAL A 64 3.80 1.75 5.36
CA VAL A 64 3.40 0.90 6.48
C VAL A 64 2.12 1.43 7.15
N ILE A 65 2.03 2.73 7.43
CA ILE A 65 0.84 3.35 8.03
C ILE A 65 -0.39 3.13 7.15
N ILE A 66 -0.24 3.33 5.83
CA ILE A 66 -1.31 3.08 4.85
C ILE A 66 -1.68 1.59 4.82
N GLY A 67 -0.71 0.68 4.82
CA GLY A 67 -0.98 -0.76 4.85
C GLY A 67 -1.75 -1.21 6.10
N VAL A 68 -1.40 -0.68 7.27
CA VAL A 68 -2.08 -0.97 8.54
C VAL A 68 -3.51 -0.41 8.56
N SER A 69 -3.71 0.83 8.10
CA SER A 69 -5.04 1.43 8.05
C SER A 69 -5.98 0.64 7.13
N MET A 70 -5.50 0.21 5.96
CA MET A 70 -6.26 -0.64 5.02
C MET A 70 -6.63 -2.01 5.61
N SER A 71 -5.77 -2.57 6.47
CA SER A 71 -6.04 -3.83 7.17
C SER A 71 -7.13 -3.67 8.24
N SER A 72 -7.05 -2.59 9.03
CA SER A 72 -8.03 -2.25 10.07
C SER A 72 -9.44 -2.07 9.49
N THR A 73 -9.58 -1.34 8.38
CA THR A 73 -10.86 -1.13 7.70
C THR A 73 -11.49 -2.44 7.21
N GLY A 74 -10.68 -3.40 6.76
CA GLY A 74 -11.16 -4.72 6.34
C GLY A 74 -11.76 -5.53 7.49
N LYS A 75 -11.11 -5.52 8.66
CA LYS A 75 -11.60 -6.23 9.85
C LYS A 75 -12.87 -5.60 10.41
N ALA A 76 -12.96 -4.27 10.45
CA ALA A 76 -14.14 -3.56 10.92
C ALA A 76 -15.38 -3.82 10.05
N LYS A 77 -15.21 -3.90 8.72
CA LYS A 77 -16.31 -4.20 7.80
C LYS A 77 -16.82 -5.63 7.98
N TYR A 78 -15.93 -6.62 8.07
CA TYR A 78 -16.32 -8.02 8.31
C TYR A 78 -17.04 -8.23 9.65
N GLN A 79 -16.57 -7.56 10.71
CA GLN A 79 -17.18 -7.61 12.04
C GLN A 79 -18.61 -7.03 12.06
N ARG A 80 -18.93 -6.03 11.24
CA ARG A 80 -20.29 -5.50 11.13
C ARG A 80 -21.24 -6.48 10.43
N TYR A 81 -20.84 -7.05 9.30
CA TYR A 81 -21.66 -8.06 8.62
C TYR A 81 -21.99 -9.26 9.51
N ARG A 82 -21.05 -9.70 10.36
CA ARG A 82 -21.27 -10.80 11.32
C ARG A 82 -22.22 -10.45 12.48
N LYS A 83 -22.38 -9.17 12.83
CA LYS A 83 -23.32 -8.76 13.90
C LYS A 83 -24.75 -8.52 13.40
N GLU A 84 -24.92 -8.36 12.09
CA GLU A 84 -26.21 -8.16 11.41
C GLU A 84 -26.79 -9.46 10.82
N SER A 85 -26.10 -10.59 11.01
CA SER A 85 -26.54 -11.96 10.68
C SER A 85 -26.79 -12.78 11.94
#